data_AF-A0A952WF55-F1
#
_entry.id   AF-A0A952WF55-F1
#
_cell.length_a   1.000
_cell.length_b   1.000
_cell.length_c   1.000
_cell.angle_alpha   90.00
_cell.angle_beta   90.00
_cell.angle_gamma   90.00
#
_symmetry.space_group_name_H-M   'P 1'
#
loop_
_entity.id
_entity.type
_entity.pdbx_description
1 polymer ?
#
loop_
_entity_poly.entity_id
_entity_poly.type
_entity_poly.pdbx_seq_one_letter_code
_entity_poly.pdbx_strand_id
1 'polypeptide(L)'
;MRAGPFLLSALLCAGAIIPGACEKRDDTLVQASNDDPRMKSARDEALKRFSEFAAAFEKRKMSDVFLVKTGFPVRNSSDHEYMWISVRRMQGDTISGKLESEPFNDVGLKPGDDVSTTRSAIHDWMYGTKGSKPIGGFQEAVLLEIEKEQPK
;
A
#
# COMPACT_ATOMS: atom_id res chain seq x y z
N MET A 1 -22.04 72.92 2.41
CA MET A 1 -22.02 71.72 3.29
C MET A 1 -21.29 70.61 2.54
N ARG A 2 -20.27 70.01 3.15
CA ARG A 2 -19.21 69.19 2.52
C ARG A 2 -19.05 67.89 3.35
N ALA A 3 -18.83 66.75 2.68
CA ALA A 3 -18.33 65.45 3.17
C ALA A 3 -19.20 64.72 4.23
N GLY A 4 -19.31 63.39 4.33
CA GLY A 4 -18.61 62.23 3.77
C GLY A 4 -19.23 60.94 4.39
N PRO A 5 -18.73 59.73 4.07
CA PRO A 5 -19.50 58.49 4.02
C PRO A 5 -19.47 57.66 5.31
N PHE A 6 -20.50 56.84 5.55
CA PHE A 6 -20.46 55.73 6.52
C PHE A 6 -20.48 54.38 5.79
N LEU A 7 -19.34 53.71 5.83
CA LEU A 7 -19.17 52.28 5.56
C LEU A 7 -19.92 51.48 6.63
N LEU A 8 -20.79 50.56 6.21
CA LEU A 8 -21.21 49.43 7.05
C LEU A 8 -20.59 48.15 6.50
N SER A 9 -19.73 47.57 7.32
CA SER A 9 -19.07 46.29 7.16
C SER A 9 -20.11 45.16 7.16
N ALA A 10 -20.09 44.30 6.15
CA ALA A 10 -20.78 43.03 6.15
C ALA A 10 -19.74 41.90 6.21
N LEU A 11 -19.57 41.36 7.41
CA LEU A 11 -18.85 40.13 7.71
C LEU A 11 -19.67 38.97 7.11
N LEU A 12 -19.13 38.24 6.14
CA LEU A 12 -19.76 37.00 5.67
C LEU A 12 -18.75 35.85 5.67
N CYS A 13 -19.03 34.92 6.58
CA CYS A 13 -18.74 33.49 6.62
C CYS A 13 -17.36 33.00 6.14
N ALA A 14 -16.59 32.56 7.14
CA ALA A 14 -15.62 31.49 7.02
C ALA A 14 -16.17 30.30 6.21
N GLY A 15 -15.36 29.85 5.28
CA GLY A 15 -15.60 28.66 4.48
C GLY A 15 -14.37 28.39 3.63
N ALA A 16 -13.23 28.16 4.28
CA ALA A 16 -12.10 27.53 3.61
C ALA A 16 -12.57 26.15 3.15
N ILE A 17 -12.95 26.04 1.88
CA ILE A 17 -13.05 24.75 1.19
C ILE A 17 -11.61 24.25 1.19
N ILE A 18 -11.25 23.42 2.17
CA ILE A 18 -10.10 22.55 2.05
C ILE A 18 -10.58 21.47 1.08
N PRO A 19 -10.10 21.44 -0.18
CA PRO A 19 -10.32 20.27 -0.99
C PRO A 19 -9.52 19.18 -0.30
N GLY A 20 -10.23 18.25 0.34
CA GLY A 20 -9.72 16.91 0.54
C GLY A 20 -9.50 16.32 -0.85
N ALA A 21 -8.36 16.66 -1.45
CA ALA A 21 -7.78 15.86 -2.50
C ALA A 21 -7.46 14.53 -1.83
N CYS A 22 -8.40 13.59 -1.93
CA CYS A 22 -8.04 12.21 -2.15
C CYS A 22 -7.19 12.25 -3.42
N GLU A 23 -5.90 12.48 -3.25
CA GLU A 23 -4.92 12.39 -4.32
C GLU A 23 -4.91 10.92 -4.70
N LYS A 24 -5.76 10.58 -5.67
CA LYS A 24 -5.57 9.36 -6.46
C LYS A 24 -4.13 9.46 -6.95
N ARG A 25 -3.25 8.66 -6.34
CA ARG A 25 -1.96 8.40 -6.93
C ARG A 25 -2.27 7.90 -8.34
N ASP A 26 -1.63 8.54 -9.32
CA ASP A 26 -1.62 8.00 -10.67
C ASP A 26 -1.07 6.58 -10.52
N ASP A 27 -1.89 5.56 -10.82
CA ASP A 27 -1.55 4.15 -10.65
C ASP A 27 -0.57 3.73 -11.76
N THR A 28 0.48 4.53 -11.96
CA THR A 28 1.58 4.23 -12.87
C THR A 28 2.23 2.97 -12.35
N LEU A 29 2.02 1.88 -13.09
CA LEU A 29 2.59 0.59 -12.77
C LEU A 29 4.12 0.68 -12.89
N VAL A 30 4.81 0.88 -11.77
CA VAL A 30 6.26 0.80 -11.72
C VAL A 30 6.65 -0.68 -11.78
N GLN A 31 7.12 -1.12 -12.94
CA GLN A 31 7.66 -2.46 -13.12
C GLN A 31 9.17 -2.43 -12.89
N ALA A 32 9.63 -3.11 -11.83
CA ALA A 32 11.03 -3.50 -11.75
C ALA A 32 11.27 -4.72 -12.65
N SER A 33 12.51 -4.87 -13.15
CA SER A 33 12.93 -6.13 -13.75
C SER A 33 12.77 -7.27 -12.73
N ASN A 34 12.25 -8.42 -13.17
CA ASN A 34 12.12 -9.62 -12.33
C ASN A 34 13.48 -10.07 -11.76
N ASP A 35 14.58 -9.72 -12.42
CA ASP A 35 15.95 -10.08 -12.04
C ASP A 35 16.71 -8.95 -11.32
N ASP A 36 16.03 -7.84 -10.95
CA ASP A 36 16.70 -6.76 -10.22
C ASP A 36 17.21 -7.27 -8.85
N PRO A 37 18.54 -7.27 -8.60
CA PRO A 37 19.10 -7.79 -7.36
C PRO A 37 18.64 -7.02 -6.12
N ARG A 38 18.20 -5.76 -6.28
CA ARG A 38 17.61 -4.95 -5.19
C ARG A 38 16.27 -5.52 -4.77
N MET A 39 15.44 -5.95 -5.72
CA MET A 39 14.12 -6.57 -5.43
C MET A 39 14.26 -7.92 -4.72
N LYS A 40 15.26 -8.71 -5.11
CA LYS A 40 15.60 -9.96 -4.42
C LYS A 40 16.08 -9.71 -2.99
N SER A 41 17.02 -8.77 -2.82
CA SER A 41 17.56 -8.42 -1.50
C SER A 41 16.48 -7.86 -0.57
N ALA A 42 15.56 -7.06 -1.10
CA ALA A 42 14.40 -6.57 -0.35
C ALA A 42 13.46 -7.69 0.11
N ARG A 43 13.19 -8.71 -0.74
CA ARG A 43 12.43 -9.89 -0.33
C ARG A 43 13.14 -10.69 0.76
N ASP A 44 14.45 -10.89 0.61
CA ASP A 44 15.25 -11.63 1.59
C ASP A 44 15.19 -10.93 2.97
N GLU A 45 15.29 -9.60 3.00
CA GLU A 45 15.15 -8.81 4.23
C GLU A 45 13.72 -8.87 4.79
N ALA A 46 12.68 -8.81 3.93
CA ALA A 46 11.29 -8.97 4.35
C ALA A 46 11.08 -10.33 5.04
N LEU A 47 11.56 -11.43 4.46
CA LEU A 47 11.42 -12.77 5.06
C LEU A 47 12.19 -12.90 6.37
N LYS A 48 13.41 -12.35 6.43
CA LYS A 48 14.25 -12.32 7.63
C LYS A 48 13.58 -11.56 8.78
N ARG A 49 12.93 -10.43 8.49
CA ARG A 49 12.25 -9.59 9.49
C ARG A 49 10.79 -9.96 9.71
N PHE A 50 10.26 -11.01 9.09
CA PHE A 50 8.85 -11.39 9.22
C PHE A 50 8.39 -11.65 10.68
N SER A 51 9.29 -12.08 11.56
CA SER A 51 8.95 -12.24 13.00
C SER A 51 8.54 -10.93 13.67
N GLU A 52 9.05 -9.78 13.20
CA GLU A 52 8.64 -8.45 13.65
C GLU A 52 7.17 -8.18 13.28
N PHE A 53 6.82 -8.42 12.02
CA PHE A 53 5.44 -8.30 11.52
C PHE A 53 4.47 -9.20 12.30
N ALA A 54 4.84 -10.48 12.51
CA ALA A 54 4.03 -11.43 13.25
C ALA A 54 3.81 -10.99 14.71
N ALA A 55 4.87 -10.58 15.40
CA ALA A 55 4.79 -10.10 16.78
C ALA A 55 3.95 -8.81 16.90
N ALA A 56 4.03 -7.92 15.91
CA ALA A 56 3.20 -6.72 15.84
C ALA A 56 1.72 -7.08 15.58
N PHE A 57 1.46 -8.06 14.71
CA PHE A 57 0.10 -8.52 14.40
C PHE A 57 -0.60 -9.10 15.64
N GLU A 58 0.10 -9.85 16.47
CA GLU A 58 -0.45 -10.38 17.73
C GLU A 58 -0.87 -9.26 18.71
N LYS A 59 -0.17 -8.13 18.70
CA LYS A 59 -0.38 -6.99 19.60
C LYS A 59 -1.20 -5.86 18.97
N ARG A 60 -1.71 -6.07 17.76
CA ARG A 60 -2.34 -5.04 16.94
C ARG A 60 -3.55 -4.40 17.60
N LYS A 61 -3.75 -3.12 17.31
CA LYS A 61 -5.01 -2.41 17.57
C LYS A 61 -5.93 -2.53 16.37
N MET A 62 -7.21 -2.28 16.59
CA MET A 62 -8.21 -2.30 15.50
C MET A 62 -7.97 -1.24 14.42
N SER A 63 -7.25 -0.16 14.76
CA SER A 63 -6.84 0.91 13.85
C SER A 63 -5.63 0.57 12.97
N ASP A 64 -4.92 -0.51 13.30
CA ASP A 64 -3.67 -0.83 12.63
C ASP A 64 -3.97 -1.62 11.35
N VAL A 65 -3.21 -1.32 10.31
CA VAL A 65 -3.29 -1.99 9.00
C VAL A 65 -2.09 -2.91 8.88
N PHE A 66 -2.34 -4.13 8.40
CA PHE A 66 -1.32 -5.14 8.15
C PHE A 66 -1.50 -5.67 6.73
N LEU A 67 -0.47 -5.55 5.91
CA LEU A 67 -0.45 -5.95 4.51
C LEU A 67 0.68 -6.93 4.25
N VAL A 68 0.42 -7.96 3.46
CA VAL A 68 1.46 -8.83 2.88
C VAL A 68 1.32 -8.83 1.36
N LYS A 69 2.46 -8.87 0.65
CA LYS A 69 2.52 -8.97 -0.81
C LYS A 69 2.88 -10.39 -1.21
N THR A 70 2.15 -10.98 -2.14
CA THR A 70 2.41 -12.32 -2.67
C THR A 70 2.05 -12.40 -4.15
N GLY A 71 2.58 -13.40 -4.85
CA GLY A 71 2.33 -13.61 -6.27
C GLY A 71 1.08 -14.44 -6.52
N PHE A 72 0.28 -14.03 -7.50
CA PHE A 72 -0.88 -14.74 -8.00
C PHE A 72 -0.68 -15.10 -9.48
N PRO A 73 -0.99 -16.33 -9.91
CA PRO A 73 -0.75 -16.75 -11.27
C PRO A 73 -1.65 -16.00 -12.26
N VAL A 74 -1.08 -15.54 -13.36
CA VAL A 74 -1.83 -14.93 -14.46
C VAL A 74 -2.38 -16.04 -15.36
N ARG A 75 -3.67 -16.01 -15.70
CA ARG A 75 -4.27 -17.01 -16.59
C ARG A 75 -3.60 -17.01 -17.95
N ASN A 76 -3.34 -18.21 -18.46
CA ASN A 76 -2.70 -18.43 -19.76
C ASN A 76 -1.28 -17.85 -19.87
N SER A 77 -0.60 -17.59 -18.75
CA SER A 77 0.80 -17.17 -18.70
C SER A 77 1.59 -17.98 -17.66
N SER A 78 2.93 -17.96 -17.75
CA SER A 78 3.83 -18.39 -16.68
C SER A 78 4.08 -17.30 -15.63
N ASP A 79 3.56 -16.09 -15.87
CA ASP A 79 3.81 -14.92 -15.03
C ASP A 79 2.96 -14.93 -13.76
N HIS A 80 3.43 -14.17 -12.79
CA HIS A 80 2.70 -13.89 -11.56
C HIS A 80 2.54 -12.38 -11.40
N GLU A 81 1.38 -11.98 -10.91
CA GLU A 81 1.13 -10.62 -10.46
C GLU A 81 1.27 -10.53 -8.94
N TYR A 82 2.08 -9.58 -8.47
CA TYR A 82 2.37 -9.43 -7.04
C TYR A 82 1.47 -8.39 -6.40
N MET A 83 0.53 -8.85 -5.58
CA MET A 83 -0.56 -8.04 -5.05
C MET A 83 -0.59 -8.03 -3.52
N TRP A 84 -1.17 -6.97 -2.96
CA TRP A 84 -1.29 -6.77 -1.51
C TRP A 84 -2.55 -7.43 -0.94
N ILE A 85 -2.41 -8.06 0.22
CA ILE A 85 -3.46 -8.70 1.00
C ILE A 85 -3.55 -8.02 2.37
N SER A 86 -4.74 -7.54 2.73
CA SER A 86 -5.06 -7.12 4.09
C SER A 86 -5.22 -8.33 5.02
N VAL A 87 -4.25 -8.50 5.93
CA VAL A 87 -4.17 -9.67 6.79
C VAL A 87 -5.28 -9.63 7.84
N ARG A 88 -6.06 -10.72 7.91
CA ARG A 88 -7.15 -10.90 8.89
C ARG A 88 -6.82 -11.96 9.93
N ARG A 89 -6.02 -12.96 9.55
CA ARG A 89 -5.61 -14.05 10.43
C ARG A 89 -4.25 -14.58 10.03
N MET A 90 -3.46 -14.94 11.04
CA MET A 90 -2.22 -15.69 10.92
C MET A 90 -2.32 -16.92 11.80
N GLN A 91 -2.05 -18.10 11.25
CA GLN A 91 -2.08 -19.37 11.97
C GLN A 91 -0.98 -20.29 11.46
N GLY A 92 0.04 -20.53 12.30
CA GLY A 92 1.23 -21.25 11.87
C GLY A 92 1.89 -20.53 10.70
N ASP A 93 2.07 -21.25 9.59
CA ASP A 93 2.67 -20.70 8.36
C ASP A 93 1.66 -20.06 7.41
N THR A 94 0.35 -20.15 7.70
CA THR A 94 -0.71 -19.63 6.84
C THR A 94 -1.11 -18.22 7.24
N ILE A 95 -1.16 -17.34 6.24
CA ILE A 95 -1.66 -15.97 6.35
C ILE A 95 -2.88 -15.86 5.46
N SER A 96 -4.01 -15.45 6.04
CA SER A 96 -5.27 -15.27 5.30
C SER A 96 -5.82 -13.87 5.48
N GLY A 97 -6.46 -13.35 4.44
CA GLY A 97 -6.92 -11.99 4.40
C GLY A 97 -7.78 -11.68 3.19
N LYS A 98 -7.89 -10.39 2.91
CA LYS A 98 -8.66 -9.84 1.80
C LYS A 98 -7.71 -9.23 0.77
N LEU A 99 -7.92 -9.51 -0.51
CA LEU A 99 -7.15 -8.86 -1.57
C LEU A 99 -7.43 -7.34 -1.56
N GLU A 100 -6.40 -6.51 -1.55
CA GLU A 100 -6.53 -5.04 -1.57
C GLU A 100 -6.17 -4.44 -2.94
N SER A 101 -5.22 -5.05 -3.66
CA SER A 101 -4.86 -4.61 -5.00
C SER A 101 -5.97 -4.91 -6.00
N GLU A 102 -6.20 -3.96 -6.91
CA GLU A 102 -6.92 -4.22 -8.16
C GLU A 102 -5.97 -4.95 -9.13
N PRO A 103 -6.31 -6.15 -9.61
CA PRO A 103 -5.45 -6.86 -10.56
C PRO A 103 -5.33 -6.12 -11.89
N PHE A 104 -4.12 -6.08 -12.42
CA PHE A 104 -3.85 -5.59 -13.78
C PHE A 104 -4.12 -6.67 -14.83
N ASN A 105 -3.84 -7.93 -14.51
CA ASN A 105 -4.06 -9.09 -15.38
C ASN A 105 -5.21 -9.96 -14.89
N ASP A 106 -5.71 -10.85 -15.76
CA ASP A 106 -6.69 -11.86 -15.36
C ASP A 106 -6.04 -12.93 -14.46
N VAL A 107 -6.14 -12.70 -13.16
CA VAL A 107 -5.77 -13.65 -12.09
C VAL A 107 -7.00 -14.32 -11.48
N GLY A 108 -8.20 -14.00 -11.98
CA GLY A 108 -9.47 -14.54 -11.47
C GLY A 108 -9.88 -14.10 -10.08
N LEU A 109 -9.33 -12.99 -9.59
CA LEU A 109 -9.66 -12.39 -8.31
C LEU A 109 -10.06 -10.93 -8.51
N LYS A 110 -10.66 -10.33 -7.48
CA LYS A 110 -10.93 -8.89 -7.39
C LYS A 110 -10.71 -8.40 -5.96
N PRO A 111 -10.57 -7.08 -5.72
CA PRO A 111 -10.48 -6.55 -4.36
C PRO A 111 -11.62 -7.05 -3.46
N GLY A 112 -11.28 -7.39 -2.22
CA GLY A 112 -12.21 -7.93 -1.23
C GLY A 112 -12.45 -9.44 -1.30
N ASP A 113 -11.87 -10.16 -2.26
CA ASP A 113 -11.89 -11.62 -2.27
C ASP A 113 -11.06 -12.19 -1.10
N ASP A 114 -11.53 -13.30 -0.52
CA ASP A 114 -10.78 -14.06 0.48
C ASP A 114 -9.63 -14.80 -0.18
N VAL A 115 -8.43 -14.58 0.34
CA VAL A 115 -7.20 -15.19 -0.19
C VAL A 115 -6.32 -15.65 0.97
N SER A 116 -5.47 -16.63 0.68
CA SER A 116 -4.47 -17.14 1.63
C SER A 116 -3.13 -17.34 0.95
N THR A 117 -2.06 -17.13 1.72
CA THR A 117 -0.68 -17.39 1.31
C THR A 117 0.09 -18.05 2.45
N THR A 118 1.31 -18.49 2.16
CA THR A 118 2.24 -19.02 3.16
C THR A 118 3.36 -18.02 3.42
N ARG A 119 4.03 -18.12 4.57
CA ARG A 119 5.15 -17.23 4.90
C ARG A 119 6.23 -17.26 3.82
N SER A 120 6.54 -18.45 3.28
CA SER A 120 7.57 -18.62 2.24
C SER A 120 7.22 -17.94 0.91
N ALA A 121 5.92 -17.78 0.62
CA ALA A 121 5.42 -17.13 -0.58
C ALA A 121 5.29 -15.60 -0.43
N ILE A 122 5.64 -15.03 0.72
CA ILE A 122 5.66 -13.58 0.93
C ILE A 122 6.84 -12.97 0.18
N HIS A 123 6.57 -11.86 -0.50
CA HIS A 123 7.54 -11.05 -1.21
C HIS A 123 7.84 -9.73 -0.48
N ASP A 124 6.85 -9.18 0.22
CA ASP A 124 6.99 -8.01 1.07
C ASP A 124 5.88 -7.97 2.12
N TRP A 125 6.02 -7.12 3.14
CA TRP A 125 5.00 -6.86 4.13
C TRP A 125 5.13 -5.43 4.64
N MET A 126 4.01 -4.86 5.10
CA MET A 126 4.06 -3.60 5.83
C MET A 126 2.94 -3.53 6.87
N TYR A 127 3.19 -2.81 7.96
CA TYR A 127 2.16 -2.54 8.96
C TYR A 127 2.29 -1.14 9.56
N GLY A 128 1.19 -0.63 10.09
CA GLY A 128 1.17 0.65 10.80
C GLY A 128 -0.23 1.22 10.93
N THR A 129 -0.31 2.35 11.63
CA THR A 129 -1.55 3.12 11.73
C THR A 129 -1.79 3.90 10.45
N LYS A 130 -3.04 3.91 9.98
CA LYS A 130 -3.44 4.72 8.82
C LYS A 130 -2.98 6.18 8.99
N GLY A 131 -2.27 6.71 7.99
CA GLY A 131 -1.74 8.08 8.00
C GLY A 131 -0.36 8.23 8.65
N SER A 132 0.23 7.16 9.17
CA SER A 132 1.63 7.13 9.63
C SER A 132 2.53 6.44 8.60
N LYS A 133 3.83 6.74 8.64
CA LYS A 133 4.82 5.98 7.85
C LYS A 133 4.75 4.50 8.28
N PRO A 134 4.51 3.55 7.35
CA PRO A 134 4.46 2.15 7.70
C PRO A 134 5.86 1.61 8.03
N ILE A 135 5.88 0.54 8.81
CA ILE A 135 7.07 -0.31 9.03
C ILE A 135 7.03 -1.43 7.99
N GLY A 136 8.18 -1.76 7.41
CA GLY A 136 8.28 -2.71 6.28
C GLY A 136 8.29 -1.98 4.93
N GLY A 137 7.70 -2.59 3.90
CA GLY A 137 7.65 -2.05 2.54
C GLY A 137 9.03 -2.01 1.89
N PHE A 138 9.77 -3.12 1.99
CA PHE A 138 11.15 -3.20 1.52
C PHE A 138 11.24 -3.14 0.00
N GLN A 139 10.34 -3.85 -0.69
CA GLN A 139 10.26 -3.81 -2.15
C GLN A 139 9.64 -2.50 -2.62
N GLU A 140 8.69 -1.95 -1.87
CA GLU A 140 8.12 -0.63 -2.14
C GLU A 140 9.19 0.46 -2.12
N ALA A 141 10.09 0.44 -1.13
CA ALA A 141 11.22 1.38 -1.06
C ALA A 141 12.13 1.28 -2.28
N VAL A 142 12.43 0.07 -2.75
CA VAL A 142 13.24 -0.16 -3.95
C VAL A 142 12.51 0.33 -5.21
N LEU A 143 11.21 0.06 -5.36
CA LEU A 143 10.42 0.54 -6.50
C LEU A 143 10.43 2.08 -6.58
N LEU A 144 10.30 2.77 -5.45
CA LEU A 144 10.39 4.24 -5.38
C LEU A 144 11.78 4.78 -5.72
N GLU A 145 12.84 3.99 -5.52
CA GLU A 145 14.19 4.35 -5.96
C GLU A 145 14.34 4.15 -7.47
N ILE A 146 13.87 3.01 -7.99
CA ILE A 146 13.87 2.70 -9.43
C ILE A 146 13.10 3.76 -10.22
N GLU A 147 11.91 4.15 -9.76
CA GLU A 147 11.08 5.16 -10.42
C GLU A 147 11.82 6.52 -10.55
N LYS A 148 12.60 6.91 -9.54
CA LYS A 148 13.40 8.15 -9.58
C LYS A 148 14.56 8.09 -10.58
N GLU A 149 15.03 6.89 -10.89
CA GLU A 149 16.10 6.65 -11.87
C GLU A 149 15.58 6.67 -13.30
N GLN A 150 14.27 6.52 -13.52
CA GLN A 150 13.68 6.54 -14.85
C GLN A 150 13.58 7.98 -15.40
N PRO A 151 13.97 8.20 -16.67
CA PRO A 151 13.75 9.48 -17.32
C PRO A 151 12.24 9.75 -17.46
N LYS A 152 11.82 10.95 -17.06
CA LYS A 152 10.44 11.44 -17.23
C LYS A 152 10.16 11.87 -18.67
#